data_AF-A0A5N6ESX0-F1
#
_entry.id   AF-A0A5N6ESX0-F1
#
_cell.length_a   1.000
_cell.length_b   1.000
_cell.length_c   1.000
_cell.angle_alpha   90.00
_cell.angle_beta   90.00
_cell.angle_gamma   90.00
#
_symmetry.space_group_name_H-M   'P 1'
#
loop_
_entity.id
_entity.type
_entity.pdbx_description
1 polymer ?
#
loop_
_entity_poly.entity_id
_entity_poly.type
_entity_poly.pdbx_seq_one_letter_code
_entity_poly.pdbx_strand_id
1 'polypeptide(L)'
;MWQKASHAAIAAASLFASLASAIPHGDDHAMNMDMGMGMNSTQKQPESHAAASDNSPMSYFAYGKHSSTIIAHIGLMVLAWCFILPVAVMFSVARSRFALPSQFLFLVFNALGLLLGIIYNSQTPDLYENNAHHKIGWIATWVISAQVIMSLIFAYAGRGESDATSYERAAFLPVSTDEMAETPTHPTGIHHEYRWSRDSGQDTEVNSASLHSRPSSSTCASPSEEYDTFVKPEAEFPEQPDQSRGWLHSTFVNRFLASRVPRMVSSRALRILTIFYLVIDRIILPFGFIAIATGAVTYGGIMRGREIFNGLAHFIKGGIFFWYGLLTLGRFMGCWADLGWAWNVKPSSDIVGKWKAKIPTGEFTESFVIFLYGASNMFLEHLTSWGGKWSATDLEHVSISIMFFGGGLCGMLFESKRVKSWLNSTVLQYPSNLRRHGPSDTAWQLPDTQGVSLNPMPALVILLLGSMMGSHHQSSMVSTMVHKQWGNLLVGFSFARCMTYVITYLKPPTSYLPSRPPTEIVAAFCLISGGLIFMLSTRNVVDAIEFYELDAMFIFTVGMGVTAFIMACEILAIAIKAWATKKETRPQLPPFQFPA
;
A
#
# COMPACT_ATOMS: atom_id res chain seq x y z
N MET A 1 -11.31 29.21 -6.16
CA MET A 1 -10.27 28.35 -5.54
C MET A 1 -10.01 27.04 -6.29
N TRP A 2 -10.98 26.45 -7.01
CA TRP A 2 -10.76 25.21 -7.77
C TRP A 2 -9.90 25.34 -9.04
N GLN A 3 -9.86 26.51 -9.70
CA GLN A 3 -9.00 26.75 -10.87
C GLN A 3 -7.50 26.86 -10.55
N LYS A 4 -7.11 27.03 -9.28
CA LYS A 4 -5.69 27.06 -8.88
C LYS A 4 -5.15 25.66 -8.54
N ALA A 5 -6.03 24.74 -8.11
CA ALA A 5 -5.66 23.35 -7.84
C ALA A 5 -5.44 22.53 -9.13
N SER A 6 -6.14 22.87 -10.21
CA SER A 6 -5.94 22.23 -11.53
C SER A 6 -4.58 22.57 -12.14
N HIS A 7 -4.08 23.79 -11.96
CA HIS A 7 -2.76 24.18 -12.47
C HIS A 7 -1.60 23.52 -11.69
N ALA A 8 -1.77 23.26 -10.39
CA ALA A 8 -0.79 22.52 -9.61
C ALA A 8 -0.72 21.02 -9.98
N ALA A 9 -1.87 20.39 -10.28
CA ALA A 9 -1.92 19.01 -10.75
C ALA A 9 -1.37 18.85 -12.18
N ILE A 10 -1.61 19.84 -13.05
CA ILE A 10 -1.02 19.89 -14.40
C ILE A 10 0.49 20.14 -14.31
N ALA A 11 0.97 21.02 -13.44
CA ALA A 11 2.41 21.22 -13.22
C ALA A 11 3.11 19.98 -12.65
N ALA A 12 2.45 19.22 -11.77
CA ALA A 12 2.98 17.96 -11.23
C ALA A 12 2.99 16.81 -12.27
N ALA A 13 1.98 16.73 -13.13
CA ALA A 13 1.97 15.80 -14.28
C ALA A 13 3.01 16.20 -15.34
N SER A 14 3.19 17.50 -15.56
CA SER A 14 4.28 18.04 -16.37
C SER A 14 5.63 17.70 -15.77
N LEU A 15 5.81 17.66 -14.44
CA LEU A 15 7.08 17.29 -13.81
C LEU A 15 7.48 15.83 -14.08
N PHE A 16 6.52 14.91 -14.16
CA PHE A 16 6.77 13.52 -14.59
C PHE A 16 7.13 13.40 -16.08
N ALA A 17 6.61 14.29 -16.94
CA ALA A 17 7.03 14.39 -18.34
C ALA A 17 8.35 15.19 -18.52
N SER A 18 8.61 16.17 -17.64
CA SER A 18 9.79 17.06 -17.66
C SER A 18 11.04 16.36 -17.13
N LEU A 19 10.89 15.39 -16.24
CA LEU A 19 11.99 14.49 -15.85
C LEU A 19 12.55 13.71 -17.03
N ALA A 20 11.71 13.44 -18.03
CA ALA A 20 12.14 12.88 -19.30
C ALA A 20 12.42 13.95 -20.37
N SER A 21 12.25 15.25 -20.09
CA SER A 21 12.30 16.34 -21.10
C SER A 21 13.03 17.61 -20.63
N ALA A 22 13.94 17.51 -19.65
CA ALA A 22 14.70 18.66 -19.18
C ALA A 22 15.72 19.10 -20.25
N ILE A 23 15.24 19.86 -21.23
CA ILE A 23 16.07 20.63 -22.15
C ILE A 23 16.46 21.91 -21.40
N PRO A 24 17.76 22.21 -21.22
CA PRO A 24 18.18 23.53 -20.78
C PRO A 24 17.78 24.54 -21.85
N HIS A 25 16.95 25.52 -21.49
CA HIS A 25 16.79 26.71 -22.32
C HIS A 25 18.13 27.45 -22.34
N GLY A 26 18.84 27.37 -23.47
CA GLY A 26 19.95 28.26 -23.78
C GLY A 26 19.38 29.63 -24.12
N ASP A 27 19.35 30.54 -23.15
CA ASP A 27 19.19 31.96 -23.42
C ASP A 27 20.57 32.53 -23.78
N ASP A 28 20.79 32.65 -25.09
CA ASP A 28 21.87 33.44 -25.67
C ASP A 28 21.64 34.93 -25.37
N HIS A 29 22.26 35.43 -24.30
CA HIS A 29 22.52 36.85 -24.15
C HIS A 29 24.02 37.11 -24.17
N ALA A 30 24.53 37.24 -25.41
CA ALA A 30 25.83 37.82 -25.70
C ALA A 30 25.90 39.26 -25.16
N MET A 31 26.73 39.47 -24.14
CA MET A 31 27.22 40.79 -23.76
C MET A 31 28.72 40.83 -24.06
N ASN A 32 29.05 41.43 -25.20
CA ASN A 32 30.39 41.84 -25.59
C ASN A 32 30.97 42.78 -24.55
N MET A 33 32.09 42.41 -23.94
CA MET A 33 33.10 43.37 -23.47
C MET A 33 34.48 42.83 -23.82
N ASP A 34 34.96 43.29 -24.97
CA ASP A 34 36.36 43.27 -25.38
C ASP A 34 37.17 44.16 -24.42
N MET A 35 38.23 43.60 -23.84
CA MET A 35 39.45 44.31 -23.51
C MET A 35 40.60 43.29 -23.53
N GLY A 36 41.34 43.31 -24.63
CA GLY A 36 42.52 42.47 -24.84
C GLY A 36 43.67 42.74 -23.86
N MET A 37 44.46 41.71 -23.64
CA MET A 37 45.92 41.75 -23.60
C MET A 37 46.42 40.33 -23.86
N GLY A 38 47.14 40.16 -24.96
CA GLY A 38 47.59 38.86 -25.44
C GLY A 38 48.75 38.28 -24.64
N MET A 39 48.85 36.96 -24.67
CA MET A 39 50.12 36.27 -24.77
C MET A 39 49.92 34.88 -25.38
N ASN A 40 50.69 34.63 -26.44
CA ASN A 40 50.74 33.39 -27.20
C ASN A 40 50.98 32.17 -26.33
N SER A 41 50.09 31.18 -26.45
CA SER A 41 50.48 29.77 -26.42
C SER A 41 49.68 29.01 -27.49
N THR A 42 50.37 28.67 -28.57
CA THR A 42 49.92 27.70 -29.57
C THR A 42 49.72 26.35 -28.88
N GLN A 43 48.47 26.03 -28.55
CA GLN A 43 48.05 24.67 -28.28
C GLN A 43 46.70 24.50 -28.97
N LYS A 44 46.67 23.72 -30.05
CA LYS A 44 45.45 23.30 -30.72
C LYS A 44 44.54 22.67 -29.67
N GLN A 45 43.48 23.36 -29.29
CA GLN A 45 42.33 22.72 -28.66
C GLN A 45 41.70 21.81 -29.72
N PRO A 46 41.51 20.51 -29.46
CA PRO A 46 40.48 19.79 -30.17
C PRO A 46 39.15 20.38 -29.72
N GLU A 47 38.43 21.01 -30.64
CA GLU A 47 37.01 21.26 -30.50
C GLU A 47 36.33 19.92 -30.19
N SER A 48 36.09 19.64 -28.91
CA SER A 48 35.28 18.50 -28.50
C SER A 48 33.80 18.87 -28.63
N HIS A 49 33.37 19.17 -29.85
CA HIS A 49 32.06 18.69 -30.25
C HIS A 49 32.21 17.17 -30.31
N ALA A 50 31.88 16.49 -29.21
CA ALA A 50 31.60 15.08 -29.25
C ALA A 50 30.38 14.94 -30.16
N ALA A 51 30.64 14.81 -31.47
CA ALA A 51 29.67 14.33 -32.42
C ALA A 51 29.07 13.08 -31.81
N ALA A 52 27.77 13.12 -31.51
CA ALA A 52 27.02 11.94 -31.14
C ALA A 52 27.44 10.85 -32.12
N SER A 53 28.08 9.80 -31.61
CA SER A 53 28.53 8.71 -32.46
C SER A 53 27.33 8.26 -33.29
N ASP A 54 27.46 8.29 -34.62
CA ASP A 54 26.44 7.99 -35.64
C ASP A 54 25.86 6.55 -35.54
N ASN A 55 26.23 5.81 -34.48
CA ASN A 55 25.91 4.41 -34.20
C ASN A 55 25.05 4.19 -32.94
N SER A 56 24.61 5.25 -32.24
CA SER A 56 23.69 5.07 -31.11
C SER A 56 22.26 4.88 -31.62
N PRO A 57 21.57 3.76 -31.26
CA PRO A 57 20.26 3.47 -31.81
C PRO A 57 19.24 4.53 -31.36
N MET A 58 18.50 5.09 -32.32
CA MET A 58 17.52 6.16 -32.11
C MET A 58 16.47 5.77 -31.06
N SER A 59 16.07 6.69 -30.19
CA SER A 59 15.01 6.49 -29.17
C SER A 59 13.76 7.31 -29.49
N TYR A 60 12.61 6.93 -28.95
CA TYR A 60 11.37 7.70 -29.12
C TYR A 60 11.50 9.11 -28.53
N PHE A 61 12.27 9.26 -27.45
CA PHE A 61 12.64 10.55 -26.87
C PHE A 61 13.43 11.43 -27.87
N ALA A 62 14.46 10.88 -28.50
CA ALA A 62 15.30 11.61 -29.45
C ALA A 62 14.65 11.83 -30.82
N TYR A 63 13.61 11.06 -31.17
CA TYR A 63 12.98 11.11 -32.49
C TYR A 63 12.25 12.42 -32.79
N GLY A 64 11.66 13.07 -31.77
CA GLY A 64 11.08 14.42 -31.84
C GLY A 64 9.88 14.62 -32.78
N LYS A 65 9.49 13.63 -33.58
CA LYS A 65 8.32 13.70 -34.48
C LYS A 65 7.07 13.17 -33.78
N HIS A 66 5.93 13.82 -34.08
CA HIS A 66 4.63 13.51 -33.47
C HIS A 66 4.66 13.56 -31.91
N SER A 67 5.55 14.40 -31.34
CA SER A 67 5.77 14.51 -29.89
C SER A 67 4.49 14.83 -29.11
N SER A 68 3.58 15.62 -29.68
CA SER A 68 2.30 15.93 -29.03
C SER A 68 1.46 14.68 -28.76
N THR A 69 1.41 13.73 -29.70
CA THR A 69 0.63 12.50 -29.58
C THR A 69 1.19 11.58 -28.50
N ILE A 70 2.51 11.37 -28.47
CA ILE A 70 3.15 10.51 -27.45
C ILE A 70 3.15 11.16 -26.06
N ILE A 71 3.36 12.47 -25.96
CA ILE A 71 3.25 13.19 -24.68
C ILE A 71 1.81 13.13 -24.16
N ALA A 72 0.80 13.27 -25.04
CA ALA A 72 -0.60 13.11 -24.65
C ALA A 72 -0.92 11.67 -24.20
N HIS A 73 -0.38 10.65 -24.88
CA HIS A 73 -0.47 9.26 -24.43
C HIS A 73 0.14 9.09 -23.02
N ILE A 74 1.37 9.56 -22.81
CA ILE A 74 2.05 9.47 -21.50
C ILE A 74 1.25 10.20 -20.42
N GLY A 75 0.81 11.43 -20.70
CA GLY A 75 0.02 12.23 -19.76
C GLY A 75 -1.30 11.57 -19.36
N LEU A 76 -2.03 11.00 -20.32
CA LEU A 76 -3.27 10.24 -20.05
C LEU A 76 -2.99 8.96 -19.26
N MET A 77 -1.92 8.23 -19.57
CA MET A 77 -1.56 7.02 -18.84
C MET A 77 -1.12 7.33 -17.41
N VAL A 78 -0.30 8.35 -17.19
CA VAL A 78 0.08 8.79 -15.84
C VAL A 78 -1.15 9.23 -15.06
N LEU A 79 -2.07 10.00 -15.67
CA LEU A 79 -3.32 10.40 -15.02
C LEU A 79 -4.18 9.19 -14.63
N ALA A 80 -4.36 8.24 -15.55
CA ALA A 80 -5.16 7.04 -15.32
C ALA A 80 -4.54 6.15 -14.23
N TRP A 81 -3.27 5.78 -14.39
CA TRP A 81 -2.61 4.75 -13.59
C TRP A 81 -2.07 5.27 -12.25
N CYS A 82 -1.61 6.52 -12.18
CA CYS A 82 -1.03 7.07 -10.94
C CYS A 82 -2.05 7.82 -10.07
N PHE A 83 -3.18 8.27 -10.62
CA PHE A 83 -4.16 9.07 -9.87
C PHE A 83 -5.55 8.46 -9.84
N ILE A 84 -6.14 8.14 -10.99
CA ILE A 84 -7.52 7.63 -11.04
C ILE A 84 -7.58 6.20 -10.47
N LEU A 85 -6.65 5.32 -10.86
CA LEU A 85 -6.64 3.92 -10.44
C LEU A 85 -6.47 3.74 -8.93
N PRO A 86 -5.50 4.38 -8.23
CA PRO A 86 -5.41 4.27 -6.77
C PRO A 86 -6.69 4.68 -6.06
N VAL A 87 -7.32 5.78 -6.50
CA VAL A 87 -8.59 6.25 -5.96
C VAL A 87 -9.72 5.22 -6.21
N ALA A 88 -9.79 4.64 -7.41
CA ALA A 88 -10.77 3.61 -7.74
C ALA A 88 -10.59 2.34 -6.89
N VAL A 89 -9.35 1.92 -6.66
CA VAL A 89 -9.03 0.79 -5.77
C VAL A 89 -9.44 1.12 -4.33
N MET A 90 -9.18 2.34 -3.85
CA MET A 90 -9.60 2.76 -2.51
C MET A 90 -11.12 2.73 -2.34
N PHE A 91 -11.89 3.16 -3.34
CA PHE A 91 -13.35 3.02 -3.33
C PHE A 91 -13.82 1.57 -3.38
N SER A 92 -13.14 0.71 -4.16
CA SER A 92 -13.42 -0.74 -4.22
C SER A 92 -13.21 -1.40 -2.85
N VAL A 93 -12.08 -1.13 -2.20
CA VAL A 93 -11.75 -1.66 -0.88
C VAL A 93 -12.73 -1.16 0.19
N ALA A 94 -13.15 0.11 0.11
CA ALA A 94 -14.17 0.68 0.99
C ALA A 94 -15.60 0.18 0.70
N ARG A 95 -15.80 -0.61 -0.37
CA ARG A 95 -17.12 -1.06 -0.87
C ARG A 95 -18.11 0.09 -1.09
N SER A 96 -17.61 1.23 -1.56
CA SER A 96 -18.44 2.41 -1.80
C SER A 96 -19.17 2.35 -3.13
N ARG A 97 -20.34 3.00 -3.21
CA ARG A 97 -21.08 3.19 -4.48
C ARG A 97 -20.26 3.89 -5.57
N PHE A 98 -19.19 4.60 -5.21
CA PHE A 98 -18.30 5.27 -6.17
C PHE A 98 -17.25 4.35 -6.81
N ALA A 99 -17.16 3.08 -6.39
CA ALA A 99 -16.21 2.11 -6.95
C ALA A 99 -16.43 1.86 -8.44
N LEU A 100 -17.67 1.54 -8.85
CA LEU A 100 -17.99 1.30 -10.26
C LEU A 100 -17.80 2.55 -11.15
N PRO A 101 -18.32 3.74 -10.78
CA PRO A 101 -18.08 4.95 -11.57
C PRO A 101 -16.60 5.30 -11.75
N SER A 102 -15.78 5.16 -10.71
CA SER A 102 -14.34 5.46 -10.78
C SER A 102 -13.57 4.43 -11.61
N GLN A 103 -13.92 3.14 -11.53
CA GLN A 103 -13.39 2.09 -12.39
C GLN A 103 -13.76 2.31 -13.88
N PHE A 104 -15.00 2.75 -14.15
CA PHE A 104 -15.40 3.11 -15.51
C PHE A 104 -14.66 4.35 -16.02
N LEU A 105 -14.52 5.38 -15.18
CA LEU A 105 -13.73 6.56 -15.51
C LEU A 105 -12.28 6.19 -15.86
N PHE A 106 -11.67 5.31 -15.08
CA PHE A 106 -10.34 4.77 -15.38
C PHE A 106 -10.29 4.13 -16.77
N LEU A 107 -11.25 3.26 -17.12
CA LEU A 107 -11.29 2.61 -18.43
C LEU A 107 -11.39 3.62 -19.58
N VAL A 108 -12.14 4.70 -19.42
CA VAL A 108 -12.26 5.76 -20.44
C VAL A 108 -10.90 6.43 -20.67
N PHE A 109 -10.22 6.86 -19.59
CA PHE A 109 -8.89 7.48 -19.72
C PHE A 109 -7.85 6.51 -20.27
N ASN A 110 -7.87 5.25 -19.83
CA ASN A 110 -6.98 4.21 -20.35
C ASN A 110 -7.25 3.94 -21.85
N ALA A 111 -8.51 3.85 -22.28
CA ALA A 111 -8.85 3.64 -23.69
C ALA A 111 -8.43 4.82 -24.58
N LEU A 112 -8.64 6.07 -24.12
CA LEU A 112 -8.18 7.26 -24.82
C LEU A 112 -6.66 7.31 -24.92
N GLY A 113 -5.95 7.00 -23.83
CA GLY A 113 -4.50 6.89 -23.84
C GLY A 113 -4.03 5.84 -24.84
N LEU A 114 -4.63 4.63 -24.84
CA LEU A 114 -4.25 3.56 -25.76
C LEU A 114 -4.48 3.95 -27.21
N LEU A 115 -5.60 4.62 -27.51
CA LEU A 115 -5.89 5.12 -28.85
C LEU A 115 -4.79 6.05 -29.35
N LEU A 116 -4.34 7.00 -28.53
CA LEU A 116 -3.23 7.89 -28.89
C LEU A 116 -1.91 7.13 -29.08
N GLY A 117 -1.64 6.12 -28.25
CA GLY A 117 -0.47 5.25 -28.40
C GLY A 117 -0.49 4.45 -29.72
N ILE A 118 -1.66 3.92 -30.11
CA ILE A 118 -1.84 3.20 -31.37
C ILE A 118 -1.67 4.15 -32.57
N ILE A 119 -2.25 5.36 -32.50
CA ILE A 119 -2.10 6.37 -33.54
C ILE A 119 -0.62 6.74 -33.70
N TYR A 120 0.09 6.98 -32.61
CA TYR A 120 1.52 7.26 -32.65
C TYR A 120 2.31 6.12 -33.29
N ASN A 121 2.10 4.88 -32.85
CA ASN A 121 2.77 3.70 -33.41
C ASN A 121 2.50 3.50 -34.91
N SER A 122 1.34 3.94 -35.42
CA SER A 122 1.05 3.88 -36.86
C SER A 122 1.80 4.94 -37.68
N GLN A 123 2.26 6.01 -37.03
CA GLN A 123 2.93 7.16 -37.65
C GLN A 123 4.45 7.13 -37.44
N THR A 124 4.96 6.26 -36.57
CA THR A 124 6.39 6.17 -36.25
C THR A 124 6.98 4.81 -36.61
N PRO A 125 8.24 4.75 -37.07
CA PRO A 125 8.94 3.48 -37.22
C PRO A 125 9.12 2.80 -35.85
N ASP A 126 9.30 1.48 -35.85
CA ASP A 126 9.62 0.77 -34.60
C ASP A 126 11.05 1.12 -34.16
N LEU A 127 11.17 1.96 -33.14
CA LEU A 127 12.44 2.38 -32.57
C LEU A 127 12.87 1.49 -31.39
N TYR A 128 12.07 0.51 -30.97
CA TYR A 128 12.42 -0.38 -29.87
C TYR A 128 11.98 -1.80 -30.19
N GLU A 129 12.86 -2.53 -30.86
CA GLU A 129 12.60 -3.92 -31.24
C GLU A 129 12.22 -4.78 -30.03
N ASN A 130 11.21 -5.64 -30.20
CA ASN A 130 10.70 -6.53 -29.15
C ASN A 130 10.22 -5.81 -27.88
N ASN A 131 9.63 -4.63 -28.04
CA ASN A 131 9.08 -3.82 -26.96
C ASN A 131 8.17 -4.62 -25.99
N ALA A 132 8.64 -4.80 -24.75
CA ALA A 132 7.88 -5.46 -23.69
C ALA A 132 6.70 -4.60 -23.19
N HIS A 133 6.80 -3.27 -23.25
CA HIS A 133 5.76 -2.35 -22.79
C HIS A 133 4.45 -2.58 -23.53
N HIS A 134 4.48 -2.78 -24.85
CA HIS A 134 3.25 -3.02 -25.63
C HIS A 134 2.55 -4.32 -25.19
N LYS A 135 3.30 -5.40 -24.98
CA LYS A 135 2.77 -6.68 -24.48
C LYS A 135 2.15 -6.53 -23.09
N ILE A 136 2.87 -5.86 -22.18
CA ILE A 136 2.41 -5.61 -20.81
C ILE A 136 1.17 -4.72 -20.81
N GLY A 137 1.13 -3.67 -21.63
CA GLY A 137 -0.01 -2.76 -21.75
C GLY A 137 -1.29 -3.46 -22.20
N TRP A 138 -1.19 -4.38 -23.17
CA TRP A 138 -2.34 -5.21 -23.57
C TRP A 138 -2.80 -6.13 -22.45
N ILE A 139 -1.88 -6.84 -21.79
CA ILE A 139 -2.22 -7.71 -20.64
C ILE A 139 -2.91 -6.88 -19.55
N ALA A 140 -2.39 -5.68 -19.25
CA ALA A 140 -2.95 -4.77 -18.24
C ALA A 140 -4.36 -4.33 -18.58
N THR A 141 -4.59 -3.98 -19.84
CA THR A 141 -5.91 -3.56 -20.31
C THR A 141 -6.93 -4.70 -20.21
N TRP A 142 -6.54 -5.93 -20.57
CA TRP A 142 -7.40 -7.10 -20.42
C TRP A 142 -7.72 -7.42 -18.96
N VAL A 143 -6.72 -7.38 -18.08
CA VAL A 143 -6.90 -7.65 -16.64
C VAL A 143 -7.85 -6.64 -16.01
N ILE A 144 -7.69 -5.35 -16.29
CA ILE A 144 -8.58 -4.32 -15.72
C ILE A 144 -9.97 -4.39 -16.35
N SER A 145 -10.07 -4.64 -17.66
CA SER A 145 -11.38 -4.85 -18.28
C SER A 145 -12.13 -6.01 -17.64
N ALA A 146 -11.45 -7.13 -17.38
CA ALA A 146 -12.01 -8.26 -16.65
C ALA A 146 -12.41 -7.89 -15.22
N GLN A 147 -11.60 -7.09 -14.52
CA GLN A 147 -11.91 -6.60 -13.17
C GLN A 147 -13.20 -5.76 -13.14
N VAL A 148 -13.36 -4.83 -14.07
CA VAL A 148 -14.58 -4.00 -14.15
C VAL A 148 -15.80 -4.84 -14.50
N ILE A 149 -15.67 -5.83 -15.40
CA ILE A 149 -16.74 -6.78 -15.71
C ILE A 149 -17.13 -7.59 -14.45
N MET A 150 -16.16 -8.08 -13.69
CA MET A 150 -16.43 -8.78 -12.42
C MET A 150 -17.12 -7.87 -11.40
N SER A 151 -16.67 -6.61 -11.27
CA SER A 151 -17.29 -5.59 -10.43
C SER A 151 -18.76 -5.36 -10.81
N LEU A 152 -19.04 -5.27 -12.11
CA LEU A 152 -20.39 -5.13 -12.65
C LEU A 152 -21.26 -6.35 -12.32
N ILE A 153 -20.71 -7.56 -12.49
CA ILE A 153 -21.42 -8.80 -12.14
C ILE A 153 -21.79 -8.80 -10.65
N PHE A 154 -20.87 -8.42 -9.76
CA PHE A 154 -21.16 -8.38 -8.32
C PHE A 154 -22.19 -7.34 -7.93
N ALA A 155 -22.25 -6.20 -8.62
CA ALA A 155 -23.25 -5.17 -8.36
C ALA A 155 -24.69 -5.63 -8.71
N TYR A 156 -24.84 -6.58 -9.64
CA TYR A 156 -26.17 -7.08 -10.06
C TYR A 156 -26.53 -8.47 -9.52
N ALA A 157 -25.58 -9.40 -9.40
CA ALA A 157 -25.81 -10.75 -8.90
C ALA A 157 -25.59 -10.89 -7.39
N GLY A 158 -25.05 -9.86 -6.73
CA GLY A 158 -24.52 -9.95 -5.39
C GLY A 158 -23.17 -10.68 -5.36
N ARG A 159 -22.34 -10.40 -4.35
CA ARG A 159 -21.23 -11.30 -4.00
C ARG A 159 -21.88 -12.46 -3.27
N GLY A 160 -21.96 -13.65 -3.88
CA GLY A 160 -22.52 -14.84 -3.24
C GLY A 160 -22.01 -14.97 -1.80
N GLU A 161 -22.89 -14.68 -0.84
CA GLU A 161 -22.49 -14.35 0.52
C GLU A 161 -21.80 -15.54 1.19
N SER A 162 -20.63 -15.27 1.76
CA SER A 162 -20.13 -16.02 2.90
C SER A 162 -19.97 -15.04 4.06
N ASP A 163 -20.44 -15.45 5.24
CA ASP A 163 -20.37 -14.72 6.52
C ASP A 163 -18.98 -14.18 6.88
N ALA A 164 -17.93 -14.58 6.15
CA ALA A 164 -16.57 -14.14 6.37
C ALA A 164 -16.32 -12.65 6.02
N THR A 165 -17.21 -12.00 5.27
CA THR A 165 -16.97 -10.63 4.77
C THR A 165 -17.52 -9.49 5.64
N SER A 166 -18.34 -9.79 6.64
CA SER A 166 -18.88 -8.83 7.61
C SER A 166 -17.77 -8.16 8.44
N TYR A 167 -16.62 -8.83 8.58
CA TYR A 167 -15.48 -8.36 9.36
C TYR A 167 -14.58 -7.34 8.65
N GLU A 168 -14.63 -7.21 7.31
CA GLU A 168 -13.88 -6.14 6.61
C GLU A 168 -14.47 -4.75 6.89
N ARG A 169 -15.76 -4.67 7.26
CA ARG A 169 -16.46 -3.41 7.54
C ARG A 169 -16.08 -2.80 8.89
N ALA A 170 -15.56 -3.59 9.84
CA ALA A 170 -15.24 -3.15 11.19
C ALA A 170 -13.80 -2.62 11.39
N ALA A 171 -12.92 -2.74 10.38
CA ALA A 171 -11.48 -2.58 10.56
C ALA A 171 -10.94 -1.14 10.46
N PHE A 172 -11.78 -0.14 10.16
CA PHE A 172 -11.39 1.27 10.16
C PHE A 172 -12.52 2.11 10.75
N LEU A 173 -12.51 2.28 12.07
CA LEU A 173 -13.28 3.32 12.75
C LEU A 173 -12.41 4.59 12.76
N PRO A 174 -12.64 5.58 11.88
CA PRO A 174 -12.09 6.91 12.09
C PRO A 174 -12.84 7.55 13.26
N VAL A 175 -12.21 7.59 14.43
CA VAL A 175 -12.72 8.34 15.58
C VAL A 175 -12.70 9.82 15.24
N SER A 176 -13.86 10.48 15.30
CA SER A 176 -14.00 11.92 15.29
C SER A 176 -13.43 12.48 16.59
N THR A 177 -12.51 13.44 16.51
CA THR A 177 -11.96 14.18 17.65
C THR A 177 -13.00 14.96 18.43
N ASP A 178 -14.19 15.18 17.88
CA ASP A 178 -15.28 15.92 18.53
C ASP A 178 -15.94 15.14 19.68
N GLU A 179 -15.86 13.80 19.71
CA GLU A 179 -16.44 12.99 20.80
C GLU A 179 -15.55 12.92 22.05
N MET A 180 -14.31 13.39 22.00
CA MET A 180 -13.44 13.49 23.19
C MET A 180 -13.75 14.71 24.07
N ALA A 181 -14.58 15.65 23.61
CA ALA A 181 -14.87 16.88 24.34
C ALA A 181 -16.00 16.75 25.38
N GLU A 182 -16.82 15.70 25.32
CA GLU A 182 -17.96 15.51 26.22
C GLU A 182 -17.86 14.19 26.98
N THR A 183 -16.95 14.10 27.94
CA THR A 183 -17.03 13.04 28.96
C THR A 183 -16.54 13.57 30.30
N PRO A 184 -17.43 13.85 31.27
CA PRO A 184 -17.01 14.07 32.64
C PRO A 184 -16.60 12.72 33.24
N THR A 185 -15.34 12.66 33.65
CA THR A 185 -14.78 11.74 34.64
C THR A 185 -15.64 11.61 35.90
N HIS A 186 -15.97 10.38 36.35
CA HIS A 186 -15.92 9.99 37.77
C HIS A 186 -15.98 8.44 37.97
N PRO A 187 -15.48 7.93 39.12
CA PRO A 187 -14.87 6.60 39.24
C PRO A 187 -15.80 5.52 39.83
N THR A 188 -15.33 4.28 39.69
CA THR A 188 -15.86 3.03 40.25
C THR A 188 -15.96 3.01 41.78
N GLY A 189 -17.08 2.52 42.32
CA GLY A 189 -17.21 2.17 43.74
C GLY A 189 -18.56 1.53 44.16
N ILE A 190 -18.52 0.21 44.40
CA ILE A 190 -19.06 -0.57 45.55
C ILE A 190 -20.54 -0.38 46.01
N HIS A 191 -21.28 -1.51 46.00
CA HIS A 191 -22.50 -1.89 46.73
C HIS A 191 -23.64 -0.88 46.95
N HIS A 192 -24.84 -1.18 46.45
CA HIS A 192 -26.07 -1.14 47.26
C HIS A 192 -27.23 -1.95 46.65
N GLU A 193 -27.83 -2.79 47.49
CA GLU A 193 -29.06 -3.55 47.29
C GLU A 193 -30.27 -2.62 47.08
N TYR A 194 -31.11 -2.93 46.10
CA TYR A 194 -32.37 -2.22 45.86
C TYR A 194 -33.45 -2.75 46.82
N ARG A 195 -33.81 -1.95 47.83
CA ARG A 195 -34.92 -2.22 48.75
C ARG A 195 -36.18 -1.53 48.23
N TRP A 196 -37.10 -2.33 47.70
CA TRP A 196 -38.45 -1.88 47.32
C TRP A 196 -39.27 -1.52 48.58
N SER A 197 -39.88 -0.34 48.58
CA SER A 197 -41.00 -0.04 49.48
C SER A 197 -42.19 0.47 48.68
N ARG A 198 -43.30 -0.27 48.82
CA ARG A 198 -44.68 0.11 48.52
C ARG A 198 -45.18 1.00 49.65
N ASP A 199 -45.85 2.09 49.33
CA ASP A 199 -46.97 2.72 50.08
C ASP A 199 -47.40 3.98 49.30
N SER A 200 -48.61 4.53 49.28
CA SER A 200 -50.01 4.09 49.10
C SER A 200 -50.82 5.35 48.73
N GLY A 201 -52.03 5.19 48.16
CA GLY A 201 -53.05 6.23 48.05
C GLY A 201 -53.55 6.42 46.61
N GLN A 202 -54.49 5.61 46.10
CA GLN A 202 -55.95 5.77 46.18
C GLN A 202 -56.49 7.14 45.77
N ASP A 203 -57.14 7.20 44.60
CA ASP A 203 -58.57 7.54 44.43
C ASP A 203 -58.96 7.21 42.96
N THR A 204 -59.83 6.20 42.75
CA THR A 204 -61.24 6.28 42.28
C THR A 204 -61.44 7.19 41.06
N GLU A 205 -61.93 6.73 39.90
CA GLU A 205 -63.35 6.49 39.54
C GLU A 205 -63.50 5.38 38.46
N VAL A 206 -64.37 4.36 38.61
CA VAL A 206 -65.80 4.21 38.21
C VAL A 206 -66.04 3.94 36.70
N ASN A 207 -66.58 2.74 36.44
CA ASN A 207 -67.28 2.24 35.23
C ASN A 207 -66.46 1.76 34.00
N SER A 208 -66.24 0.45 33.89
CA SER A 208 -67.14 -0.44 33.10
C SER A 208 -66.49 -1.76 32.67
N ALA A 209 -67.22 -2.84 32.99
CA ALA A 209 -67.42 -4.08 32.24
C ALA A 209 -66.20 -4.87 31.72
N SER A 210 -65.87 -5.99 32.37
CA SER A 210 -66.42 -7.30 31.98
C SER A 210 -66.00 -8.40 32.95
N LEU A 211 -67.00 -9.04 33.55
CA LEU A 211 -66.92 -10.28 34.31
C LEU A 211 -66.65 -11.46 33.37
N HIS A 212 -65.71 -12.33 33.74
CA HIS A 212 -66.00 -13.76 33.86
C HIS A 212 -65.04 -14.39 34.86
N SER A 213 -65.60 -14.72 36.02
CA SER A 213 -65.04 -15.57 37.05
C SER A 213 -65.62 -16.98 36.91
N ARG A 214 -64.79 -18.01 37.06
CA ARG A 214 -65.06 -19.10 38.02
C ARG A 214 -63.83 -19.97 38.30
N PRO A 215 -63.72 -20.54 39.52
CA PRO A 215 -62.50 -21.06 40.12
C PRO A 215 -62.49 -22.59 40.15
N SER A 216 -61.35 -23.23 40.48
CA SER A 216 -61.26 -24.46 41.29
C SER A 216 -59.81 -24.81 41.63
N SER A 217 -59.65 -25.48 42.76
CA SER A 217 -58.52 -25.58 43.67
C SER A 217 -57.48 -26.69 43.40
N SER A 218 -56.29 -26.45 43.95
CA SER A 218 -55.31 -27.38 44.58
C SER A 218 -54.92 -28.69 43.91
N THR A 219 -53.63 -28.96 43.78
CA THR A 219 -52.88 -29.95 44.60
C THR A 219 -51.38 -29.85 44.30
N CYS A 220 -50.56 -29.88 45.35
CA CYS A 220 -49.10 -29.98 45.29
C CYS A 220 -48.64 -31.32 44.70
N ALA A 221 -47.65 -31.29 43.81
CA ALA A 221 -46.55 -32.26 43.75
C ALA A 221 -45.53 -31.84 42.67
N SER A 222 -44.28 -31.58 43.07
CA SER A 222 -43.12 -31.72 42.17
C SER A 222 -42.94 -33.22 41.88
N PRO A 223 -42.49 -33.65 40.68
CA PRO A 223 -41.08 -33.48 40.30
C PRO A 223 -40.81 -33.32 38.78
N SER A 224 -39.63 -32.78 38.49
CA SER A 224 -38.71 -33.12 37.38
C SER A 224 -39.20 -33.22 35.91
N GLU A 225 -38.42 -32.51 35.08
CA GLU A 225 -38.13 -32.75 33.66
C GLU A 225 -39.07 -32.16 32.60
N GLU A 226 -38.41 -31.43 31.69
CA GLU A 226 -38.75 -31.27 30.26
C GLU A 226 -40.03 -30.48 29.94
N TYR A 227 -39.89 -29.23 29.47
CA TYR A 227 -40.74 -28.73 28.39
C TYR A 227 -40.12 -27.59 27.59
N ASP A 228 -40.31 -27.75 26.30
CA ASP A 228 -40.03 -26.90 25.16
C ASP A 228 -40.37 -25.42 25.34
N THR A 229 -39.41 -24.55 24.99
CA THR A 229 -39.74 -23.17 24.61
C THR A 229 -40.18 -23.17 23.15
N PHE A 230 -41.50 -23.14 22.95
CA PHE A 230 -42.14 -22.82 21.68
C PHE A 230 -41.60 -21.49 21.13
N VAL A 231 -40.80 -21.56 20.08
CA VAL A 231 -40.46 -20.41 19.24
C VAL A 231 -41.66 -20.14 18.34
N LYS A 232 -42.24 -18.94 18.48
CA LYS A 232 -43.26 -18.39 17.59
C LYS A 232 -42.68 -18.31 16.16
N PRO A 233 -43.27 -18.95 15.13
CA PRO A 233 -42.81 -18.78 13.77
C PRO A 233 -43.28 -17.41 13.28
N GLU A 234 -42.40 -16.42 13.33
CA GLU A 234 -42.59 -15.20 12.56
C GLU A 234 -42.34 -15.56 11.10
N ALA A 235 -43.42 -15.53 10.31
CA ALA A 235 -43.35 -15.71 8.88
C ALA A 235 -42.45 -14.62 8.30
N GLU A 236 -41.26 -15.01 7.87
CA GLU A 236 -40.38 -14.22 7.00
C GLU A 236 -41.13 -13.92 5.71
N PHE A 237 -41.81 -12.77 5.67
CA PHE A 237 -42.08 -12.13 4.40
C PHE A 237 -40.72 -11.81 3.78
N PRO A 238 -40.42 -12.24 2.54
CA PRO A 238 -39.18 -11.86 1.90
C PRO A 238 -39.17 -10.34 1.75
N GLU A 239 -38.33 -9.68 2.55
CA GLU A 239 -38.00 -8.27 2.34
C GLU A 239 -37.55 -8.12 0.88
N GLN A 240 -38.35 -7.40 0.10
CA GLN A 240 -37.92 -6.95 -1.21
C GLN A 240 -36.66 -6.11 -1.00
N PRO A 241 -35.58 -6.34 -1.77
CA PRO A 241 -34.38 -5.52 -1.65
C PRO A 241 -34.76 -4.07 -1.94
N ASP A 242 -34.55 -3.21 -0.93
CA ASP A 242 -34.70 -1.76 -1.02
C ASP A 242 -34.14 -1.27 -2.35
N GLN A 243 -35.03 -0.68 -3.17
CA GLN A 243 -34.66 -0.10 -4.45
C GLN A 243 -33.57 0.92 -4.21
N SER A 244 -32.35 0.60 -4.67
CA SER A 244 -31.26 1.55 -4.71
C SER A 244 -31.70 2.76 -5.52
N ARG A 245 -31.93 3.88 -4.85
CA ARG A 245 -32.05 5.21 -5.48
C ARG A 245 -30.68 5.58 -6.06
N GLY A 246 -30.37 4.98 -7.20
CA GLY A 246 -29.12 5.10 -7.94
C GLY A 246 -29.30 5.89 -9.23
N TRP A 247 -28.48 6.93 -9.37
CA TRP A 247 -28.38 7.98 -10.39
C TRP A 247 -28.20 7.55 -11.86
N LEU A 248 -28.34 6.27 -12.22
CA LEU A 248 -28.21 5.80 -13.61
C LEU A 248 -29.60 5.58 -14.25
N HIS A 249 -30.12 6.64 -14.86
CA HIS A 249 -31.37 6.63 -15.63
C HIS A 249 -31.15 5.95 -17.01
N SER A 250 -30.89 4.64 -17.04
CA SER A 250 -31.12 3.82 -18.24
C SER A 250 -31.99 2.61 -17.87
N THR A 251 -33.29 2.81 -17.97
CA THR A 251 -34.32 1.87 -17.48
C THR A 251 -34.26 0.52 -18.18
N PHE A 252 -33.77 0.47 -19.43
CA PHE A 252 -33.69 -0.77 -20.20
C PHE A 252 -32.45 -1.60 -19.89
N VAL A 253 -31.24 -1.00 -19.90
CA VAL A 253 -29.99 -1.73 -19.65
C VAL A 253 -29.93 -2.24 -18.23
N ASN A 254 -30.32 -1.40 -17.26
CA ASN A 254 -30.38 -1.80 -15.85
C ASN A 254 -31.37 -2.96 -15.64
N ARG A 255 -32.57 -2.87 -16.21
CA ARG A 255 -33.59 -3.94 -16.12
C ARG A 255 -33.16 -5.22 -16.83
N PHE A 256 -32.50 -5.10 -17.98
CA PHE A 256 -31.98 -6.25 -18.73
C PHE A 256 -30.86 -6.96 -17.95
N LEU A 257 -29.87 -6.22 -17.46
CA LEU A 257 -28.75 -6.76 -16.68
C LEU A 257 -29.24 -7.38 -15.37
N ALA A 258 -30.09 -6.68 -14.61
CA ALA A 258 -30.66 -7.20 -13.37
C ALA A 258 -31.48 -8.48 -13.58
N SER A 259 -32.16 -8.64 -14.73
CA SER A 259 -32.98 -9.83 -15.01
C SER A 259 -32.19 -11.06 -15.46
N ARG A 260 -31.01 -10.86 -16.06
CA ARG A 260 -30.26 -11.89 -16.80
C ARG A 260 -28.97 -12.32 -16.10
N VAL A 261 -28.27 -11.40 -15.44
CA VAL A 261 -26.98 -11.68 -14.78
C VAL A 261 -27.13 -12.65 -13.59
N PRO A 262 -28.09 -12.49 -12.66
CA PRO A 262 -28.26 -13.45 -11.56
C PRO A 262 -28.62 -14.87 -12.02
N ARG A 263 -29.26 -15.01 -13.20
CA ARG A 263 -29.63 -16.30 -13.79
C ARG A 263 -28.48 -17.01 -14.52
N MET A 264 -27.44 -16.29 -14.92
CA MET A 264 -26.32 -16.84 -15.71
C MET A 264 -25.15 -17.31 -14.84
N VAL A 265 -25.01 -16.83 -13.61
CA VAL A 265 -23.82 -17.10 -12.78
C VAL A 265 -24.17 -17.99 -11.60
N SER A 266 -23.51 -19.16 -11.50
CA SER A 266 -23.68 -20.05 -10.35
C SER A 266 -23.00 -19.49 -9.09
N SER A 267 -23.49 -19.89 -7.91
CA SER A 267 -22.88 -19.49 -6.62
C SER A 267 -21.42 -19.90 -6.47
N ARG A 268 -21.04 -21.06 -7.05
CA ARG A 268 -19.64 -21.52 -7.12
C ARG A 268 -18.79 -20.60 -7.99
N ALA A 269 -19.32 -20.19 -9.14
CA ALA A 269 -18.64 -19.25 -10.02
C ALA A 269 -18.48 -17.86 -9.36
N LEU A 270 -19.51 -17.33 -8.67
CA LEU A 270 -19.41 -16.07 -7.93
C LEU A 270 -18.31 -16.11 -6.86
N ARG A 271 -18.14 -17.24 -6.16
CA ARG A 271 -17.07 -17.41 -5.17
C ARG A 271 -15.68 -17.39 -5.82
N ILE A 272 -15.50 -18.10 -6.93
CA ILE A 272 -14.25 -18.12 -7.70
C ILE A 272 -13.93 -16.71 -8.22
N LEU A 273 -14.91 -16.04 -8.83
CA LEU A 273 -14.76 -14.66 -9.31
C LEU A 273 -14.41 -13.72 -8.16
N THR A 274 -14.98 -13.91 -6.97
CA THR A 274 -14.66 -13.08 -5.80
C THR A 274 -13.19 -13.22 -5.41
N ILE A 275 -12.64 -14.45 -5.43
CA ILE A 275 -11.23 -14.69 -5.15
C ILE A 275 -10.36 -13.97 -6.19
N PHE A 276 -10.63 -14.14 -7.48
CA PHE A 276 -9.88 -13.48 -8.55
C PHE A 276 -9.94 -11.95 -8.45
N TYR A 277 -11.12 -11.40 -8.19
CA TYR A 277 -11.32 -9.98 -7.99
C TYR A 277 -10.45 -9.44 -6.84
N LEU A 278 -10.46 -10.12 -5.69
CA LEU A 278 -9.65 -9.72 -4.52
C LEU A 278 -8.15 -9.81 -4.78
N VAL A 279 -7.70 -10.79 -5.58
CA VAL A 279 -6.30 -10.90 -6.00
C VAL A 279 -5.93 -9.75 -6.91
N ILE A 280 -6.74 -9.48 -7.94
CA ILE A 280 -6.50 -8.38 -8.90
C ILE A 280 -6.45 -7.04 -8.18
N ASP A 281 -7.44 -6.73 -7.31
CA ASP A 281 -7.48 -5.47 -6.54
C ASP A 281 -6.20 -5.19 -5.75
N ARG A 282 -5.50 -6.24 -5.27
CA ARG A 282 -4.27 -6.11 -4.49
C ARG A 282 -3.01 -5.96 -5.34
N ILE A 283 -2.97 -6.60 -6.51
CA ILE A 283 -1.77 -6.61 -7.37
C ILE A 283 -1.80 -5.51 -8.43
N ILE A 284 -2.95 -4.86 -8.66
CA ILE A 284 -3.11 -3.94 -9.80
C ILE A 284 -2.23 -2.70 -9.71
N LEU A 285 -1.96 -2.20 -8.50
CA LEU A 285 -1.08 -1.03 -8.32
C LEU A 285 0.40 -1.37 -8.62
N PRO A 286 0.99 -2.46 -8.07
CA PRO A 286 2.28 -2.96 -8.53
C PRO A 286 2.34 -3.25 -10.03
N PHE A 287 1.26 -3.80 -10.58
CA PHE A 287 1.21 -4.09 -12.02
C PHE A 287 1.20 -2.82 -12.87
N GLY A 288 0.49 -1.78 -12.43
CA GLY A 288 0.52 -0.45 -13.04
C GLY A 288 1.90 0.19 -12.98
N PHE A 289 2.62 0.04 -11.86
CA PHE A 289 4.01 0.48 -11.75
C PHE A 289 4.90 -0.21 -12.79
N ILE A 290 4.76 -1.52 -13.02
CA ILE A 290 5.51 -2.24 -14.07
C ILE A 290 5.15 -1.69 -15.46
N ALA A 291 3.88 -1.42 -15.73
CA ALA A 291 3.46 -0.86 -17.01
C ALA A 291 4.07 0.54 -17.28
N ILE A 292 4.09 1.42 -16.28
CA ILE A 292 4.70 2.75 -16.39
C ILE A 292 6.23 2.66 -16.48
N ALA A 293 6.87 1.83 -15.64
CA ALA A 293 8.32 1.63 -15.66
C ALA A 293 8.81 1.12 -17.01
N THR A 294 8.13 0.10 -17.57
CA THR A 294 8.46 -0.40 -18.92
C THR A 294 8.18 0.62 -20.00
N GLY A 295 7.16 1.48 -19.84
CA GLY A 295 6.90 2.60 -20.75
C GLY A 295 8.03 3.62 -20.75
N ALA A 296 8.57 3.97 -19.57
CA ALA A 296 9.72 4.86 -19.43
C ALA A 296 10.97 4.28 -20.10
N VAL A 297 11.21 2.97 -19.93
CA VAL A 297 12.31 2.25 -20.60
C VAL A 297 12.19 2.32 -22.11
N THR A 298 11.01 2.01 -22.66
CA THR A 298 10.75 2.06 -24.10
C THR A 298 10.90 3.48 -24.65
N TYR A 299 10.32 4.48 -23.98
CA TYR A 299 10.34 5.87 -24.42
C TYR A 299 11.77 6.43 -24.44
N GLY A 300 12.52 6.21 -23.36
CA GLY A 300 13.91 6.64 -23.24
C GLY A 300 14.88 5.87 -24.14
N GLY A 301 14.50 4.67 -24.60
CA GLY A 301 15.37 3.81 -25.39
C GLY A 301 16.53 3.20 -24.59
N ILE A 302 16.39 3.13 -23.26
CA ILE A 302 17.38 2.58 -22.33
C ILE A 302 17.25 1.06 -22.22
N MET A 303 18.23 0.36 -21.63
CA MET A 303 18.20 -1.08 -21.39
C MET A 303 18.11 -1.93 -22.67
N ARG A 304 18.97 -1.65 -23.66
CA ARG A 304 19.08 -2.46 -24.90
C ARG A 304 20.22 -3.47 -24.82
N GLY A 305 20.05 -4.63 -25.46
CA GLY A 305 21.09 -5.66 -25.56
C GLY A 305 21.56 -6.16 -24.18
N ARG A 306 22.88 -6.06 -23.90
CA ARG A 306 23.46 -6.52 -22.63
C ARG A 306 23.15 -5.62 -21.43
N GLU A 307 22.76 -4.35 -21.66
CA GLU A 307 22.40 -3.42 -20.60
C GLU A 307 21.04 -3.73 -19.96
N ILE A 308 20.27 -4.67 -20.52
CA ILE A 308 19.02 -5.18 -19.93
C ILE A 308 19.27 -5.71 -18.50
N PHE A 309 20.35 -6.44 -18.28
CA PHE A 309 20.63 -7.03 -16.96
C PHE A 309 20.96 -5.97 -15.91
N ASN A 310 21.75 -4.94 -16.28
CA ASN A 310 22.04 -3.81 -15.40
C ASN A 310 20.76 -3.06 -15.05
N GLY A 311 19.95 -2.73 -16.06
CA GLY A 311 18.69 -2.01 -15.85
C GLY A 311 17.69 -2.79 -15.02
N LEU A 312 17.50 -4.08 -15.29
CA LEU A 312 16.59 -4.94 -14.53
C LEU A 312 17.02 -5.03 -13.06
N ALA A 313 18.32 -5.16 -12.79
CA ALA A 313 18.82 -5.18 -11.43
C ALA A 313 18.45 -3.88 -10.69
N HIS A 314 18.67 -2.71 -11.28
CA HIS A 314 18.35 -1.43 -10.64
C HIS A 314 16.84 -1.20 -10.50
N PHE A 315 16.04 -1.50 -11.53
CA PHE A 315 14.59 -1.32 -11.50
C PHE A 315 13.90 -2.27 -10.53
N ILE A 316 14.32 -3.53 -10.46
CA ILE A 316 13.75 -4.50 -9.50
C ILE A 316 14.19 -4.15 -8.08
N LYS A 317 15.49 -3.93 -7.84
CA LYS A 317 16.03 -3.62 -6.50
C LYS A 317 15.48 -2.28 -5.98
N GLY A 318 15.53 -1.23 -6.80
CA GLY A 318 14.98 0.08 -6.46
C GLY A 318 13.44 0.05 -6.33
N GLY A 319 12.75 -0.70 -7.18
CA GLY A 319 11.30 -0.92 -7.09
C GLY A 319 10.86 -1.59 -5.79
N ILE A 320 11.63 -2.56 -5.27
CA ILE A 320 11.37 -3.20 -3.98
C ILE A 320 11.45 -2.15 -2.84
N PHE A 321 12.49 -1.31 -2.81
CA PHE A 321 12.61 -0.26 -1.80
C PHE A 321 11.52 0.81 -1.93
N PHE A 322 11.17 1.19 -3.16
CA PHE A 322 10.08 2.12 -3.43
C PHE A 322 8.74 1.61 -2.85
N TRP A 323 8.35 0.37 -3.19
CA TRP A 323 7.13 -0.23 -2.67
C TRP A 323 7.20 -0.49 -1.17
N TYR A 324 8.36 -0.86 -0.64
CA TYR A 324 8.55 -1.01 0.81
C TYR A 324 8.32 0.33 1.54
N GLY A 325 8.76 1.45 0.96
CA GLY A 325 8.50 2.79 1.47
C GLY A 325 7.02 3.16 1.47
N LEU A 326 6.28 2.88 0.38
CA LEU A 326 4.83 3.06 0.34
C LEU A 326 4.13 2.20 1.41
N LEU A 327 4.48 0.91 1.51
CA LEU A 327 3.92 0.03 2.54
C LEU A 327 4.22 0.54 3.96
N THR A 328 5.40 1.13 4.18
CA THR A 328 5.79 1.74 5.46
C THR A 328 4.93 2.96 5.79
N LEU A 329 4.67 3.84 4.81
CA LEU A 329 3.76 4.97 4.99
C LEU A 329 2.33 4.48 5.25
N GLY A 330 1.86 3.48 4.51
CA GLY A 330 0.59 2.80 4.74
C GLY A 330 0.46 2.25 6.17
N ARG A 331 1.49 1.57 6.69
CA ARG A 331 1.54 1.08 8.08
C ARG A 331 1.36 2.24 9.07
N PHE A 332 2.09 3.35 8.88
CA PHE A 332 1.92 4.55 9.69
C PHE A 332 0.49 5.13 9.64
N MET A 333 -0.13 5.16 8.46
CA MET A 333 -1.49 5.65 8.27
C MET A 333 -2.58 4.75 8.89
N GLY A 334 -2.23 3.53 9.30
CA GLY A 334 -3.14 2.57 9.94
C GLY A 334 -3.52 1.37 9.07
N CYS A 335 -2.94 1.23 7.87
CA CYS A 335 -3.16 0.04 7.05
C CYS A 335 -2.69 -1.22 7.79
N TRP A 336 -3.48 -2.29 7.71
CA TRP A 336 -3.22 -3.58 8.37
C TRP A 336 -3.15 -3.53 9.91
N ALA A 337 -3.86 -2.58 10.54
CA ALA A 337 -4.03 -2.57 12.00
C ALA A 337 -4.69 -3.87 12.53
N ASP A 338 -5.54 -4.51 11.74
CA ASP A 338 -6.13 -5.82 12.05
C ASP A 338 -5.11 -6.96 12.16
N LEU A 339 -3.92 -6.80 11.56
CA LEU A 339 -2.80 -7.73 11.65
C LEU A 339 -1.80 -7.36 12.76
N GLY A 340 -1.97 -6.19 13.39
CA GLY A 340 -0.98 -5.60 14.30
C GLY A 340 0.23 -4.97 13.59
N TRP A 341 0.12 -4.68 12.29
CA TRP A 341 1.23 -4.14 11.50
C TRP A 341 1.34 -2.62 11.56
N ALA A 342 0.29 -1.93 12.01
CA ALA A 342 0.23 -0.48 12.15
C ALA A 342 0.79 0.03 13.49
N TRP A 343 1.81 -0.66 14.02
CA TRP A 343 2.42 -0.36 15.32
C TRP A 343 1.41 -0.37 16.48
N ASN A 344 0.42 -1.24 16.41
CA ASN A 344 -0.67 -1.38 17.37
C ASN A 344 -0.65 -2.76 18.04
N VAL A 345 -1.36 -2.89 19.16
CA VAL A 345 -1.55 -4.20 19.80
C VAL A 345 -2.31 -5.10 18.82
N LYS A 346 -1.79 -6.31 18.60
CA LYS A 346 -2.43 -7.27 17.71
C LYS A 346 -3.79 -7.70 18.29
N PRO A 347 -4.90 -7.53 17.55
CA PRO A 347 -6.22 -7.96 18.02
C PRO A 347 -6.31 -9.47 18.27
N SER A 348 -7.13 -9.87 19.25
CA SER A 348 -7.34 -11.28 19.59
C SER A 348 -8.12 -12.02 18.49
N SER A 349 -8.10 -13.35 18.54
CA SER A 349 -8.85 -14.19 17.60
C SER A 349 -10.36 -13.95 17.62
N ASP A 350 -10.88 -13.38 18.70
CA ASP A 350 -12.32 -13.12 18.87
C ASP A 350 -12.75 -11.88 18.09
N ILE A 351 -11.83 -10.93 17.89
CA ILE A 351 -12.09 -9.67 17.15
C ILE A 351 -11.86 -9.85 15.65
N VAL A 352 -10.72 -10.45 15.25
CA VAL A 352 -10.30 -10.52 13.83
C VAL A 352 -10.42 -11.91 13.20
N GLY A 353 -10.85 -12.90 13.98
CA GLY A 353 -10.95 -14.29 13.56
C GLY A 353 -9.61 -15.05 13.62
N LYS A 354 -9.71 -16.39 13.64
CA LYS A 354 -8.55 -17.30 13.82
C LYS A 354 -7.48 -17.16 12.73
N TRP A 355 -7.86 -16.82 11.50
CA TRP A 355 -6.90 -16.71 10.38
C TRP A 355 -6.02 -15.48 10.51
N LYS A 356 -6.61 -14.28 10.68
CA LYS A 356 -5.85 -13.03 10.85
C LYS A 356 -5.00 -13.04 12.12
N ALA A 357 -5.54 -13.61 13.20
CA ALA A 357 -4.78 -13.79 14.45
C ALA A 357 -3.55 -14.71 14.29
N LYS A 358 -3.49 -15.59 13.29
CA LYS A 358 -2.31 -16.44 13.01
C LYS A 358 -1.25 -15.78 12.15
N ILE A 359 -1.57 -14.68 11.45
CA ILE A 359 -0.61 -14.00 10.56
C ILE A 359 0.59 -13.50 11.37
N PRO A 360 1.84 -13.70 10.91
CA PRO A 360 3.04 -13.22 11.62
C PRO A 360 3.07 -11.70 11.82
N THR A 361 3.98 -11.25 12.69
CA THR A 361 4.25 -9.82 12.91
C THR A 361 4.80 -9.18 11.63
N GLY A 362 4.70 -7.85 11.54
CA GLY A 362 5.25 -7.09 10.41
C GLY A 362 6.74 -7.37 10.25
N GLU A 363 7.51 -7.31 11.34
CA GLU A 363 8.96 -7.49 11.31
C GLU A 363 9.38 -8.94 10.96
N PHE A 364 8.57 -9.95 11.32
CA PHE A 364 8.79 -11.32 10.82
C PHE A 364 8.62 -11.39 9.31
N THR A 365 7.58 -10.72 8.80
CA THR A 365 7.28 -10.69 7.36
C THR A 365 8.38 -9.98 6.58
N GLU A 366 8.87 -8.84 7.10
CA GLU A 366 10.01 -8.11 6.53
C GLU A 366 11.28 -8.99 6.53
N SER A 367 11.57 -9.66 7.65
CA SER A 367 12.71 -10.59 7.75
C SER A 367 12.59 -11.76 6.77
N PHE A 368 11.37 -12.30 6.57
CA PHE A 368 11.11 -13.36 5.61
C PHE A 368 11.33 -12.91 4.16
N VAL A 369 10.91 -11.69 3.81
CA VAL A 369 11.15 -11.13 2.47
C VAL A 369 12.64 -10.94 2.22
N ILE A 370 13.39 -10.42 3.20
CA ILE A 370 14.85 -10.27 3.13
C ILE A 370 15.54 -11.63 2.96
N PHE A 371 15.11 -12.63 3.73
CA PHE A 371 15.59 -14.00 3.62
C PHE A 371 15.35 -14.59 2.22
N LEU A 372 14.10 -14.50 1.73
CA LEU A 372 13.71 -15.06 0.43
C LEU A 372 14.47 -14.39 -0.71
N TYR A 373 14.60 -13.06 -0.65
CA TYR A 373 15.37 -12.29 -1.61
C TYR A 373 16.83 -12.72 -1.61
N GLY A 374 17.51 -12.76 -0.45
CA GLY A 374 18.90 -13.20 -0.35
C GLY A 374 19.12 -14.64 -0.84
N ALA A 375 18.23 -15.57 -0.45
CA ALA A 375 18.27 -16.97 -0.87
C ALA A 375 18.16 -17.12 -2.40
N SER A 376 17.28 -16.34 -3.03
CA SER A 376 17.09 -16.38 -4.49
C SER A 376 18.24 -15.69 -5.24
N ASN A 377 18.66 -14.49 -4.81
CA ASN A 377 19.61 -13.68 -5.55
C ASN A 377 21.05 -14.19 -5.50
N MET A 378 21.43 -14.96 -4.49
CA MET A 378 22.74 -15.60 -4.43
C MET A 378 23.04 -16.42 -5.71
N PHE A 379 22.02 -16.96 -6.36
CA PHE A 379 22.15 -17.73 -7.61
C PHE A 379 21.99 -16.90 -8.88
N LEU A 380 21.43 -15.69 -8.78
CA LEU A 380 21.10 -14.84 -9.92
C LEU A 380 22.21 -13.84 -10.26
N GLU A 381 23.13 -13.58 -9.34
CA GLU A 381 24.11 -12.51 -9.48
C GLU A 381 25.18 -12.79 -10.57
N HIS A 382 25.44 -14.07 -10.90
CA HIS A 382 26.35 -14.46 -12.00
C HIS A 382 25.66 -14.57 -13.37
N LEU A 383 24.39 -14.16 -13.50
CA LEU A 383 23.66 -14.29 -14.78
C LEU A 383 24.25 -13.43 -15.90
N THR A 384 24.80 -12.26 -15.57
CA THR A 384 25.40 -11.34 -16.55
C THR A 384 26.65 -11.93 -17.21
N SER A 385 27.34 -12.85 -16.52
CA SER A 385 28.57 -13.50 -16.97
C SER A 385 28.42 -15.03 -16.98
N TRP A 386 27.24 -15.55 -17.33
CA TRP A 386 26.97 -16.98 -17.29
C TRP A 386 27.98 -17.79 -18.15
N GLY A 387 28.70 -18.71 -17.52
CA GLY A 387 29.77 -19.49 -18.14
C GLY A 387 31.15 -18.80 -18.21
N GLY A 388 31.25 -17.55 -17.75
CA GLY A 388 32.48 -16.79 -17.61
C GLY A 388 33.17 -16.95 -16.25
N LYS A 389 34.34 -16.33 -16.10
CA LYS A 389 35.08 -16.27 -14.83
C LYS A 389 34.38 -15.33 -13.84
N TRP A 390 34.38 -15.70 -12.57
CA TRP A 390 33.92 -14.85 -11.47
C TRP A 390 34.81 -13.63 -11.33
N SER A 391 34.21 -12.43 -11.31
CA SER A 391 34.90 -11.18 -11.02
C SER A 391 34.84 -10.86 -9.52
N ALA A 392 35.68 -9.91 -9.07
CA ALA A 392 35.64 -9.43 -7.69
C ALA A 392 34.27 -8.80 -7.35
N THR A 393 33.67 -8.07 -8.30
CA THR A 393 32.33 -7.47 -8.14
C THR A 393 31.23 -8.53 -8.00
N ASP A 394 31.32 -9.64 -8.74
CA ASP A 394 30.36 -10.74 -8.60
C ASP A 394 30.44 -11.37 -7.20
N LEU A 395 31.66 -11.54 -6.67
CA LEU A 395 31.88 -12.05 -5.32
C LEU A 395 31.38 -11.10 -4.24
N GLU A 396 31.54 -9.79 -4.44
CA GLU A 396 31.00 -8.76 -3.54
C GLU A 396 29.47 -8.81 -3.50
N HIS A 397 28.82 -8.82 -4.67
CA HIS A 397 27.36 -8.87 -4.74
C HIS A 397 26.77 -10.19 -4.20
N VAL A 398 27.45 -11.33 -4.43
CA VAL A 398 27.07 -12.61 -3.79
C VAL A 398 27.22 -12.53 -2.27
N SER A 399 28.27 -11.88 -1.76
CA SER A 399 28.47 -11.68 -0.32
C SER A 399 27.35 -10.84 0.30
N ILE A 400 26.88 -9.79 -0.40
CA ILE A 400 25.70 -9.02 0.00
C ILE A 400 24.44 -9.91 0.03
N SER A 401 24.27 -10.79 -0.95
CA SER A 401 23.13 -11.72 -0.98
C SER A 401 23.15 -12.72 0.18
N ILE A 402 24.33 -13.22 0.56
CA ILE A 402 24.52 -14.08 1.75
C ILE A 402 24.17 -13.31 3.03
N MET A 403 24.57 -12.04 3.13
CA MET A 403 24.19 -11.18 4.27
C MET A 403 22.67 -11.04 4.38
N PHE A 404 21.95 -10.86 3.27
CA PHE A 404 20.48 -10.82 3.25
C PHE A 404 19.88 -12.16 3.69
N PHE A 405 20.39 -13.27 3.18
CA PHE A 405 19.95 -14.61 3.55
C PHE A 405 20.09 -14.87 5.05
N GLY A 406 21.30 -14.66 5.60
CA GLY A 406 21.58 -14.86 7.03
C GLY A 406 20.87 -13.85 7.93
N GLY A 407 20.85 -12.58 7.55
CA GLY A 407 20.20 -11.51 8.31
C GLY A 407 18.68 -11.70 8.40
N GLY A 408 18.04 -12.07 7.30
CA GLY A 408 16.62 -12.40 7.27
C GLY A 408 16.28 -13.64 8.11
N LEU A 409 17.10 -14.70 8.03
CA LEU A 409 16.92 -15.89 8.86
C LEU A 409 17.02 -15.56 10.35
N CYS A 410 18.04 -14.79 10.75
CA CYS A 410 18.21 -14.33 12.12
C CYS A 410 17.00 -13.54 12.62
N GLY A 411 16.49 -12.61 11.79
CA GLY A 411 15.28 -11.84 12.11
C GLY A 411 14.04 -12.72 12.30
N MET A 412 13.83 -13.73 11.45
CA MET A 412 12.74 -14.69 11.62
C MET A 412 12.87 -15.50 12.91
N LEU A 413 14.09 -15.89 13.30
CA LEU A 413 14.35 -16.61 14.54
C LEU A 413 14.04 -15.74 15.77
N PHE A 414 14.45 -14.47 15.76
CA PHE A 414 14.12 -13.53 16.85
C PHE A 414 12.62 -13.30 17.03
N GLU A 415 11.84 -13.36 15.95
CA GLU A 415 10.38 -13.19 16.01
C GLU A 415 9.61 -14.50 16.28
N SER A 416 10.28 -15.65 16.22
CA SER A 416 9.63 -16.95 16.38
C SER A 416 9.18 -17.21 17.82
N LYS A 417 7.86 -17.34 18.00
CA LYS A 417 7.25 -17.69 19.30
C LYS A 417 7.78 -18.99 19.90
N ARG A 418 8.10 -19.97 19.05
CA ARG A 418 8.66 -21.26 19.50
C ARG A 418 10.07 -21.08 20.07
N VAL A 419 10.91 -20.34 19.36
CA VAL A 419 12.29 -20.05 19.80
C VAL A 419 12.26 -19.24 21.09
N LYS A 420 11.45 -18.19 21.18
CA LYS A 420 11.25 -17.42 22.43
C LYS A 420 10.78 -18.31 23.58
N SER A 421 9.82 -19.21 23.33
CA SER A 421 9.32 -20.16 24.35
C SER A 421 10.40 -21.13 24.82
N TRP A 422 11.24 -21.65 23.91
CA TRP A 422 12.34 -22.54 24.26
C TRP A 422 13.38 -21.80 25.11
N LEU A 423 13.78 -20.59 24.71
CA LEU A 423 14.73 -19.77 25.48
C LEU A 423 14.16 -19.43 26.87
N ASN A 424 12.91 -18.98 26.96
CA ASN A 424 12.28 -18.65 28.24
C ASN A 424 12.18 -19.89 29.16
N SER A 425 11.93 -21.07 28.61
CA SER A 425 11.88 -22.32 29.40
C SER A 425 13.23 -22.75 29.97
N THR A 426 14.35 -22.28 29.39
CA THR A 426 15.69 -22.61 29.89
C THR A 426 16.15 -21.71 31.04
N VAL A 427 15.61 -20.48 31.13
CA VAL A 427 16.07 -19.48 32.10
C VAL A 427 15.36 -19.60 33.45
N LEU A 428 14.08 -20.00 33.47
CA LEU A 428 13.28 -20.12 34.71
C LEU A 428 12.42 -21.39 34.70
N GLN A 429 12.79 -22.39 35.49
CA GLN A 429 11.88 -23.48 35.84
C GLN A 429 10.94 -22.95 36.92
N TYR A 430 9.65 -22.81 36.60
CA TYR A 430 8.63 -22.39 37.56
C TYR A 430 8.59 -23.36 38.75
N PRO A 431 8.92 -22.93 39.99
CA PRO A 431 8.90 -23.82 41.14
C PRO A 431 7.47 -24.34 41.36
N SER A 432 7.30 -25.66 41.32
CA SER A 432 6.00 -26.34 41.43
C SER A 432 5.20 -25.98 42.70
N ASN A 433 5.88 -25.47 43.73
CA ASN A 433 5.36 -25.02 45.02
C ASN A 433 4.68 -23.63 44.98
N LEU A 434 5.00 -22.74 44.03
CA LEU A 434 4.33 -21.43 43.90
C LEU A 434 3.01 -21.48 43.12
N ARG A 435 2.71 -22.60 42.45
CA ARG A 435 1.47 -22.82 41.68
C ARG A 435 0.19 -22.82 42.51
N ARG A 436 0.33 -22.90 43.85
CA ARG A 436 -0.76 -23.08 44.81
C ARG A 436 -1.27 -21.76 45.39
N HIS A 437 -0.60 -20.65 45.14
CA HIS A 437 -1.07 -19.30 45.48
C HIS A 437 -1.28 -18.55 44.16
N GLY A 438 -2.37 -17.79 44.05
CA GLY A 438 -2.94 -17.28 42.80
C GLY A 438 -2.03 -16.37 41.96
N PRO A 439 -2.54 -15.83 40.84
CA PRO A 439 -1.76 -15.17 39.80
C PRO A 439 -1.39 -13.72 40.17
N SER A 440 -0.64 -13.51 41.25
CA SER A 440 -0.43 -12.18 41.83
C SER A 440 1.02 -11.75 42.06
N ASP A 441 2.01 -12.43 41.48
CA ASP A 441 3.37 -11.88 41.42
C ASP A 441 3.57 -11.20 40.06
N THR A 442 3.58 -9.87 40.06
CA THR A 442 3.92 -9.05 38.89
C THR A 442 5.32 -9.37 38.36
N ALA A 443 6.22 -9.87 39.23
CA ALA A 443 7.56 -10.31 38.87
C ALA A 443 7.60 -11.49 37.87
N TRP A 444 6.53 -12.30 37.78
CA TRP A 444 6.43 -13.44 36.85
C TRP A 444 5.64 -13.10 35.58
N GLN A 445 5.14 -11.88 35.43
CA GLN A 445 4.48 -11.44 34.20
C GLN A 445 5.55 -11.10 33.15
N LEU A 446 5.29 -11.49 31.90
CA LEU A 446 6.17 -11.14 30.78
C LEU A 446 6.22 -9.60 30.66
N PRO A 447 7.40 -8.98 30.47
CA PRO A 447 7.48 -7.54 30.28
C PRO A 447 6.62 -7.08 29.10
N ASP A 448 5.93 -5.95 29.26
CA ASP A 448 5.06 -5.36 28.22
C ASP A 448 5.80 -5.11 26.90
N THR A 449 7.12 -4.89 26.97
CA THR A 449 8.01 -4.71 25.81
C THR A 449 8.13 -5.97 24.95
N GLN A 450 7.88 -7.17 25.48
CA GLN A 450 7.86 -8.41 24.70
C GLN A 450 6.57 -8.61 23.88
N GLY A 451 5.52 -7.82 24.16
CA GLY A 451 4.28 -7.82 23.38
C GLY A 451 4.43 -7.14 22.02
N VAL A 452 5.45 -6.30 21.86
CA VAL A 452 5.75 -5.54 20.64
C VAL A 452 6.90 -6.21 19.90
N SER A 453 6.80 -6.30 18.58
CA SER A 453 7.88 -6.79 17.74
C SER A 453 8.93 -5.68 17.54
N LEU A 454 10.08 -5.83 18.21
CA LEU A 454 11.21 -4.88 18.18
C LEU A 454 12.45 -5.56 17.57
N ASN A 455 12.30 -6.08 16.36
CA ASN A 455 13.37 -6.80 15.68
C ASN A 455 14.21 -5.85 14.81
N PRO A 456 15.47 -5.56 15.16
CA PRO A 456 16.29 -4.61 14.41
C PRO A 456 16.90 -5.19 13.13
N MET A 457 16.76 -6.50 12.87
CA MET A 457 17.47 -7.16 11.76
C MET A 457 17.13 -6.58 10.39
N PRO A 458 15.85 -6.29 10.04
CA PRO A 458 15.54 -5.66 8.76
C PRO A 458 16.25 -4.31 8.58
N ALA A 459 16.19 -3.45 9.59
CA ALA A 459 16.86 -2.14 9.57
C ALA A 459 18.38 -2.27 9.47
N LEU A 460 18.99 -3.23 10.20
CA LEU A 460 20.43 -3.47 10.18
C LEU A 460 20.92 -3.95 8.81
N VAL A 461 20.24 -4.90 8.18
CA VAL A 461 20.61 -5.41 6.85
C VAL A 461 20.58 -4.29 5.81
N ILE A 462 19.55 -3.43 5.86
CA ILE A 462 19.40 -2.29 4.95
C ILE A 462 20.45 -1.19 5.25
N LEU A 463 20.80 -0.97 6.52
CA LEU A 463 21.87 -0.05 6.92
C LEU A 463 23.19 -0.47 6.29
N LEU A 464 23.54 -1.75 6.44
CA LEU A 464 24.76 -2.32 5.89
C LEU A 464 24.77 -2.22 4.37
N LEU A 465 23.66 -2.57 3.71
CA LEU A 465 23.53 -2.39 2.26
C LEU A 465 23.82 -0.95 1.82
N GLY A 466 23.15 0.03 2.45
CA GLY A 466 23.31 1.44 2.10
C GLY A 466 24.74 1.93 2.32
N SER A 467 25.38 1.51 3.40
CA SER A 467 26.77 1.88 3.72
C SER A 467 27.80 1.28 2.75
N MET A 468 27.66 0.00 2.39
CA MET A 468 28.58 -0.69 1.49
C MET A 468 28.45 -0.14 0.07
N MET A 469 27.22 -0.08 -0.46
CA MET A 469 26.99 0.36 -1.84
C MET A 469 27.21 1.86 -2.03
N GLY A 470 26.97 2.68 -0.99
CA GLY A 470 27.29 4.11 -1.02
C GLY A 470 28.79 4.42 -0.98
N SER A 471 29.62 3.44 -0.62
CA SER A 471 31.09 3.54 -0.60
C SER A 471 31.76 2.89 -1.83
N HIS A 472 30.98 2.25 -2.70
CA HIS A 472 31.50 1.55 -3.87
C HIS A 472 31.81 2.54 -5.01
N HIS A 473 33.07 2.59 -5.46
CA HIS A 473 33.49 3.41 -6.59
C HIS A 473 32.89 2.90 -7.91
N GLN A 474 32.24 3.79 -8.66
CA GLN A 474 31.67 3.47 -9.97
C GLN A 474 32.61 3.91 -11.10
N SER A 475 32.26 3.55 -12.34
CA SER A 475 33.03 3.93 -13.54
C SER A 475 33.11 5.44 -13.75
N SER A 476 32.14 6.21 -13.24
CA SER A 476 32.11 7.65 -13.33
C SER A 476 31.86 8.33 -11.99
N MET A 477 32.26 9.60 -11.89
CA MET A 477 32.07 10.40 -10.68
C MET A 477 30.59 10.69 -10.42
N VAL A 478 29.81 10.96 -11.47
CA VAL A 478 28.35 11.16 -11.36
C VAL A 478 27.69 9.88 -10.86
N SER A 479 28.04 8.72 -11.43
CA SER A 479 27.53 7.42 -10.98
C SER A 479 27.86 7.17 -9.50
N THR A 480 29.11 7.45 -9.09
CA THR A 480 29.55 7.29 -7.70
C THR A 480 28.75 8.18 -6.74
N MET A 481 28.49 9.44 -7.13
CA MET A 481 27.68 10.37 -6.33
C MET A 481 26.23 9.94 -6.22
N VAL A 482 25.60 9.51 -7.31
CA VAL A 482 24.22 8.98 -7.29
C VAL A 482 24.13 7.73 -6.42
N HIS A 483 25.13 6.84 -6.47
CA HIS A 483 25.18 5.65 -5.62
C HIS A 483 25.30 5.99 -4.14
N LYS A 484 26.14 6.98 -3.81
CA LYS A 484 26.26 7.51 -2.45
C LYS A 484 24.94 8.14 -1.96
N GLN A 485 24.22 8.86 -2.83
CA GLN A 485 22.94 9.47 -2.47
C GLN A 485 21.89 8.45 -2.07
N TRP A 486 21.62 7.43 -2.90
CA TRP A 486 20.62 6.42 -2.54
C TRP A 486 21.08 5.56 -1.36
N GLY A 487 22.38 5.26 -1.25
CA GLY A 487 22.96 4.55 -0.10
C GLY A 487 22.73 5.30 1.21
N ASN A 488 22.96 6.62 1.22
CA ASN A 488 22.69 7.48 2.37
C ASN A 488 21.20 7.54 2.74
N LEU A 489 20.30 7.49 1.76
CA LEU A 489 18.85 7.44 2.03
C LEU A 489 18.46 6.12 2.69
N LEU A 490 18.99 4.97 2.27
CA LEU A 490 18.75 3.69 2.94
C LEU A 490 19.31 3.68 4.38
N VAL A 491 20.49 4.28 4.58
CA VAL A 491 21.04 4.49 5.93
C VAL A 491 20.12 5.37 6.78
N GLY A 492 19.58 6.45 6.21
CA GLY A 492 18.60 7.32 6.85
C GLY A 492 17.32 6.59 7.27
N PHE A 493 16.79 5.70 6.41
CA PHE A 493 15.68 4.82 6.75
C PHE A 493 15.99 3.98 7.98
N SER A 494 17.16 3.33 8.02
CA SER A 494 17.54 2.45 9.13
C SER A 494 17.65 3.22 10.45
N PHE A 495 18.21 4.43 10.44
CA PHE A 495 18.23 5.27 11.65
C PHE A 495 16.83 5.68 12.10
N ALA A 496 15.96 6.06 11.17
CA ALA A 496 14.58 6.42 11.48
C ALA A 496 13.81 5.22 12.07
N ARG A 497 13.97 4.02 11.50
CA ARG A 497 13.36 2.78 12.00
C ARG A 497 13.92 2.36 13.37
N CYS A 498 15.22 2.50 13.60
CA CYS A 498 15.81 2.30 14.92
C CYS A 498 15.22 3.26 15.96
N MET A 499 15.01 4.53 15.60
CA MET A 499 14.35 5.49 16.48
C MET A 499 12.88 5.12 16.74
N THR A 500 12.16 4.58 15.75
CA THR A 500 10.83 3.99 15.97
C THR A 500 10.88 2.92 17.06
N TYR A 501 11.83 2.00 16.99
CA TYR A 501 11.97 0.96 18.02
C TYR A 501 12.26 1.56 19.40
N VAL A 502 13.13 2.56 19.50
CA VAL A 502 13.40 3.27 20.77
C VAL A 502 12.13 3.90 21.33
N ILE A 503 11.35 4.62 20.51
CA ILE A 503 10.09 5.23 20.94
C ILE A 503 9.11 4.16 21.43
N THR A 504 8.93 3.08 20.68
CA THR A 504 8.02 1.99 21.06
C THR A 504 8.51 1.17 22.24
N TYR A 505 9.81 1.13 22.51
CA TYR A 505 10.38 0.51 23.70
C TYR A 505 10.11 1.37 24.94
N LEU A 506 10.27 2.69 24.83
CA LEU A 506 10.00 3.64 25.91
C LEU A 506 8.50 3.75 26.22
N LYS A 507 7.65 3.71 25.20
CA LYS A 507 6.18 3.75 25.33
C LYS A 507 5.53 2.72 24.42
N PRO A 508 5.40 1.46 24.89
CA PRO A 508 4.74 0.40 24.13
C PRO A 508 3.28 0.76 23.78
N PRO A 509 2.78 0.39 22.58
CA PRO A 509 1.38 0.53 22.24
C PRO A 509 0.51 -0.31 23.17
N THR A 510 -0.52 0.31 23.74
CA THR A 510 -1.51 -0.34 24.61
C THR A 510 -2.87 -0.53 23.95
N SER A 511 -3.10 0.13 22.80
CA SER A 511 -4.37 0.13 22.09
C SER A 511 -4.32 -0.70 20.80
N TYR A 512 -5.48 -1.15 20.36
CA TYR A 512 -5.69 -1.74 19.03
C TYR A 512 -5.59 -0.69 17.90
N LEU A 513 -5.63 0.60 18.24
CA LEU A 513 -5.49 1.69 17.27
C LEU A 513 -4.01 1.94 16.92
N PRO A 514 -3.72 2.42 15.69
CA PRO A 514 -2.35 2.74 15.27
C PRO A 514 -1.68 3.77 16.18
N SER A 515 -0.44 3.49 16.63
CA SER A 515 0.32 4.39 17.50
C SER A 515 0.99 5.56 16.76
N ARG A 516 1.17 5.44 15.44
CA ARG A 516 1.68 6.49 14.54
C ARG A 516 3.02 7.11 15.00
N PRO A 517 4.09 6.31 15.14
CA PRO A 517 5.42 6.86 15.45
C PRO A 517 5.88 7.82 14.34
N PRO A 518 6.23 9.08 14.65
CA PRO A 518 6.51 10.11 13.64
C PRO A 518 7.76 9.80 12.80
N THR A 519 8.69 9.03 13.35
CA THR A 519 9.92 8.58 12.66
C THR A 519 9.63 7.66 11.47
N GLU A 520 8.48 6.99 11.43
CA GLU A 520 8.09 6.18 10.27
C GLU A 520 7.78 7.00 9.02
N ILE A 521 7.38 8.27 9.17
CA ILE A 521 7.22 9.17 8.02
C ILE A 521 8.58 9.40 7.35
N VAL A 522 9.61 9.65 8.16
CA VAL A 522 10.99 9.83 7.68
C VAL A 522 11.52 8.52 7.08
N ALA A 523 11.27 7.39 7.75
CA ALA A 523 11.63 6.07 7.25
C ALA A 523 11.01 5.80 5.85
N ALA A 524 9.71 6.07 5.69
CA ALA A 524 9.02 5.95 4.41
C ALA A 524 9.60 6.89 3.35
N PHE A 525 9.83 8.16 3.68
CA PHE A 525 10.45 9.12 2.76
C PHE A 525 11.80 8.62 2.26
N CYS A 526 12.67 8.18 3.16
CA CYS A 526 13.99 7.63 2.84
C CYS A 526 13.93 6.38 1.95
N LEU A 527 12.97 5.48 2.17
CA LEU A 527 12.81 4.28 1.33
C LEU A 527 12.27 4.61 -0.07
N ILE A 528 11.24 5.46 -0.17
CA ILE A 528 10.66 5.86 -1.45
C ILE A 528 11.71 6.59 -2.28
N SER A 529 12.36 7.59 -1.70
CA SER A 529 13.41 8.35 -2.37
C SER A 529 14.63 7.49 -2.71
N GLY A 530 15.11 6.67 -1.78
CA GLY A 530 16.23 5.75 -2.01
C GLY A 530 15.93 4.77 -3.14
N GLY A 531 14.72 4.20 -3.17
CA GLY A 531 14.26 3.34 -4.25
C GLY A 531 14.20 4.03 -5.61
N LEU A 532 13.66 5.25 -5.68
CA LEU A 532 13.61 6.04 -6.91
C LEU A 532 15.00 6.39 -7.44
N ILE A 533 15.89 6.91 -6.59
CA ILE A 533 17.26 7.27 -7.01
C ILE A 533 18.05 6.02 -7.42
N PHE A 534 17.83 4.88 -6.76
CA PHE A 534 18.43 3.60 -7.16
C PHE A 534 17.94 3.16 -8.55
N MET A 535 16.65 3.32 -8.89
CA MET A 535 16.20 3.04 -10.26
C MET A 535 16.82 3.97 -11.30
N LEU A 536 17.10 5.23 -10.93
CA LEU A 536 17.75 6.20 -11.80
C LEU A 536 19.27 5.97 -11.94
N SER A 537 19.90 5.16 -11.08
CA SER A 537 21.35 4.93 -11.11
C SER A 537 21.81 3.88 -12.12
N THR A 538 20.98 3.54 -13.11
CA THR A 538 21.36 2.65 -14.23
C THR A 538 22.44 3.29 -15.09
N ARG A 539 23.30 2.47 -15.71
CA ARG A 539 24.38 2.96 -16.59
C ARG A 539 23.86 3.89 -17.68
N ASN A 540 22.84 3.47 -18.44
CA ASN A 540 22.30 4.29 -19.52
C ASN A 540 21.70 5.63 -19.05
N VAL A 541 21.11 5.68 -17.86
CA VAL A 541 20.58 6.94 -17.31
C VAL A 541 21.71 7.84 -16.84
N VAL A 542 22.75 7.29 -16.21
CA VAL A 542 23.94 8.08 -15.83
C VAL A 542 24.67 8.60 -17.07
N ASP A 543 24.84 7.79 -18.10
CA ASP A 543 25.44 8.22 -19.37
C ASP A 543 24.63 9.38 -20.00
N ALA A 544 23.30 9.32 -19.91
CA ALA A 544 22.43 10.41 -20.37
C ALA A 544 22.59 11.68 -19.51
N ILE A 545 22.68 11.54 -18.19
CA ILE A 545 22.92 12.66 -17.26
C ILE A 545 24.25 13.35 -17.61
N GLU A 546 25.31 12.56 -17.84
CA GLU A 546 26.61 13.08 -18.24
C GLU A 546 26.58 13.73 -19.62
N PHE A 547 25.88 13.13 -20.58
CA PHE A 547 25.73 13.67 -21.94
C PHE A 547 25.02 15.03 -21.97
N TYR A 548 24.01 15.22 -21.12
CA TYR A 548 23.29 16.50 -20.98
C TYR A 548 23.94 17.46 -19.97
N GLU A 549 25.15 17.15 -19.48
CA GLU A 549 25.90 17.95 -18.50
C GLU A 549 25.08 18.27 -17.22
N LEU A 550 24.23 17.33 -16.80
CA LEU A 550 23.41 17.47 -15.60
C LEU A 550 24.16 17.00 -14.35
N ASP A 551 23.97 17.71 -13.24
CA ASP A 551 24.57 17.36 -11.95
C ASP A 551 23.74 16.27 -11.23
N ALA A 552 24.43 15.37 -10.50
CA ALA A 552 23.79 14.44 -9.57
C ALA A 552 22.90 15.14 -8.53
N MET A 553 23.20 16.39 -8.15
CA MET A 553 22.36 17.20 -7.26
C MET A 553 21.00 17.54 -7.87
N PHE A 554 20.93 17.77 -9.19
CA PHE A 554 19.67 18.02 -9.88
C PHE A 554 18.76 16.78 -9.78
N ILE A 555 19.29 15.61 -10.10
CA ILE A 555 18.54 14.35 -10.00
C ILE A 555 18.06 14.07 -8.57
N PHE A 556 18.91 14.34 -7.59
CA PHE A 556 18.56 14.18 -6.18
C PHE A 556 17.41 15.12 -5.76
N THR A 557 17.51 16.42 -6.05
CA THR A 557 16.49 17.40 -5.67
C THR A 557 15.14 17.10 -6.32
N VAL A 558 15.14 16.73 -7.59
CA VAL A 558 13.92 16.34 -8.29
C VAL A 558 13.35 15.04 -7.70
N GLY A 559 14.18 14.04 -7.42
CA GLY A 559 13.75 12.79 -6.77
C GLY A 559 13.13 13.03 -5.39
N MET A 560 13.66 13.97 -4.60
CA MET A 560 13.07 14.33 -3.31
C MET A 560 11.69 15.00 -3.48
N GLY A 561 11.57 15.91 -4.45
CA GLY A 561 10.30 16.57 -4.78
C GLY A 561 9.22 15.58 -5.22
N VAL A 562 9.58 14.65 -6.12
CA VAL A 562 8.69 13.56 -6.56
C VAL A 562 8.30 12.66 -5.39
N THR A 563 9.24 12.33 -4.51
CA THR A 563 8.97 11.51 -3.32
C THR A 563 7.91 12.16 -2.42
N ALA A 564 8.09 13.44 -2.08
CA ALA A 564 7.13 14.18 -1.26
C ALA A 564 5.74 14.23 -1.91
N PHE A 565 5.69 14.41 -3.23
CA PHE A 565 4.45 14.41 -3.99
C PHE A 565 3.75 13.03 -3.98
N ILE A 566 4.51 11.94 -4.16
CA ILE A 566 3.98 10.57 -4.10
C ILE A 566 3.43 10.27 -2.71
N MET A 567 4.13 10.63 -1.65
CA MET A 567 3.64 10.48 -0.27
C MET A 567 2.34 11.25 -0.04
N ALA A 568 2.23 12.49 -0.54
CA ALA A 568 1.01 13.26 -0.46
C ALA A 568 -0.16 12.58 -1.20
N CYS A 569 0.09 12.02 -2.38
CA CYS A 569 -0.90 11.26 -3.15
C CYS A 569 -1.35 10.00 -2.41
N GLU A 570 -0.42 9.27 -1.79
CA GLU A 570 -0.74 8.08 -0.98
C GLU A 570 -1.61 8.44 0.22
N ILE A 571 -1.23 9.49 0.97
CA ILE A 571 -2.00 9.99 2.11
C ILE A 571 -3.41 10.37 1.67
N LEU A 572 -3.56 11.08 0.55
CA LEU A 572 -4.86 11.47 0.01
C LEU A 572 -5.69 10.25 -0.40
N ALA A 573 -5.09 9.25 -1.04
CA ALA A 573 -5.79 8.03 -1.43
C ALA A 573 -6.31 7.26 -0.19
N ILE A 574 -5.48 7.09 0.83
CA ILE A 574 -5.89 6.43 2.08
C ILE A 574 -6.96 7.26 2.83
N ALA A 575 -6.85 8.59 2.81
CA ALA A 575 -7.87 9.47 3.38
C ALA A 575 -9.22 9.34 2.64
N ILE A 576 -9.21 9.26 1.31
CA ILE A 576 -10.41 9.02 0.50
C ILE A 576 -11.06 7.68 0.86
N LYS A 577 -10.25 6.62 1.03
CA LYS A 577 -10.74 5.33 1.53
C LYS A 577 -11.45 5.49 2.88
N ALA A 578 -10.79 6.15 3.85
CA ALA A 578 -11.35 6.33 5.19
C ALA A 578 -12.66 7.14 5.17
N TRP A 579 -12.71 8.20 4.37
CA TRP A 579 -13.92 8.99 4.14
C TRP A 579 -15.05 8.15 3.51
N ALA A 580 -14.73 7.36 2.48
CA ALA A 580 -15.69 6.50 1.81
C ALA A 580 -16.26 5.46 2.77
N THR A 581 -15.42 4.79 3.56
CA THR A 581 -15.86 3.85 4.58
C THR A 581 -16.80 4.52 5.58
N LYS A 582 -16.43 5.68 6.14
CA LYS A 582 -17.29 6.43 7.10
C LYS A 582 -18.66 6.76 6.51
N LYS A 583 -18.73 7.09 5.22
CA LYS A 583 -19.97 7.44 4.53
C LYS A 583 -20.90 6.24 4.29
N GLU A 584 -20.34 5.06 4.08
CA GLU A 584 -21.11 3.83 3.80
C GLU A 584 -21.52 3.10 5.11
N THR A 585 -20.80 3.33 6.21
CA THR A 585 -21.23 2.88 7.54
C THR A 585 -22.46 3.69 7.94
N ARG A 586 -23.66 3.08 7.86
CA ARG A 586 -24.91 3.72 8.33
C ARG A 586 -24.70 4.18 9.79
N PRO A 587 -25.16 5.39 10.19
CA PRO A 587 -25.21 5.74 11.59
C PRO A 587 -26.07 4.69 12.30
N GLN A 588 -25.48 3.96 13.24
CA GLN A 588 -26.27 3.16 14.18
C GLN A 588 -27.10 4.16 14.96
N LEU A 589 -28.39 4.23 14.68
CA LEU A 589 -29.33 4.93 15.57
C LEU A 589 -29.15 4.30 16.95
N PRO A 590 -29.06 5.10 18.03
CA PRO A 590 -28.95 4.56 19.37
C PRO A 590 -30.09 3.55 19.58
N PRO A 591 -29.82 2.41 20.24
CA PRO A 591 -30.85 1.43 20.52
C PRO A 591 -32.01 2.13 21.21
N PHE A 592 -33.22 1.93 20.68
CA PHE A 592 -34.44 2.52 21.23
C PHE A 592 -34.57 2.09 22.69
N GLN A 593 -34.31 3.01 23.62
CA GLN A 593 -34.54 2.78 25.04
C GLN A 593 -36.05 2.94 25.27
N PHE A 594 -36.71 1.86 25.68
CA PHE A 594 -38.08 1.98 26.19
C PHE A 594 -38.06 2.90 27.41
N PRO A 595 -38.99 3.88 27.52
CA PRO A 595 -39.13 4.65 28.74
C PRO A 595 -39.47 3.70 29.90
N ALA A 596 -38.70 3.81 30.97
CA ALA A 596 -38.77 2.96 32.17
C ALA A 596 -40.05 3.21 32.98
#